data_AF-A0A535NE66-F1
#
_entry.id   AF-A0A535NE66-F1
#
_cell.length_a   1.000
_cell.length_b   1.000
_cell.length_c   1.000
_cell.angle_alpha   90.00
_cell.angle_beta   90.00
_cell.angle_gamma   90.00
#
_symmetry.space_group_name_H-M   'P 1'
#
loop_
_entity.id
_entity.type
_entity.pdbx_description
1 polymer ?
#
loop_
_entity_poly.entity_id
_entity_poly.type
_entity_poly.pdbx_seq_one_letter_code
_entity_poly.pdbx_strand_id
1 'polypeptide(L)'
;MHRRGARTARCRSEGQTAPRKESLGLRPGFASGCVYSNEAGLPRIIRNAITPYPCAAVYRTLEYLRGISDDDVRRLRARGIRHTNQLLHRTSLEIDRERLSKRTGITPDRLYEFANQCTLLEVSGMDRFLPVIRRLGINSMKALRAQDPKQLHANLANAVGLAGAPSFSDVEYWISQTTALDIVEEPEPTRALQVID
;
A
#
# COMPACT_ATOMS: atom_id res chain seq x y z
N MET A 1 31.19 41.20 78.41
CA MET A 1 31.82 39.89 78.69
C MET A 1 31.60 38.98 77.49
N HIS A 2 32.69 38.56 76.86
CA HIS A 2 32.73 37.60 75.77
C HIS A 2 32.78 36.15 76.29
N ARG A 3 32.52 35.21 75.35
CA ARG A 3 32.82 33.75 75.35
C ARG A 3 31.84 32.87 76.12
N ARG A 4 31.63 31.60 75.76
CA ARG A 4 31.85 30.72 74.58
C ARG A 4 31.18 29.40 74.98
N GLY A 5 30.79 28.60 73.98
CA GLY A 5 30.63 27.15 74.08
C GLY A 5 29.18 26.69 73.94
N ALA A 6 28.85 25.54 73.36
CA ALA A 6 29.61 24.54 72.62
C ALA A 6 28.59 23.61 71.94
N ARG A 7 28.97 23.08 70.77
CA ARG A 7 28.63 21.76 70.18
C ARG A 7 27.25 21.13 70.48
N THR A 8 26.51 20.76 69.44
CA THR A 8 26.39 19.36 68.95
C THR A 8 25.39 19.27 67.79
N ALA A 9 25.64 18.27 66.93
CA ALA A 9 24.92 17.98 65.70
C ALA A 9 23.56 17.30 65.93
N ARG A 10 22.59 17.56 65.02
CA ARG A 10 21.68 16.52 64.53
C ARG A 10 20.92 16.97 63.28
N CYS A 11 21.13 16.25 62.18
CA CYS A 11 20.19 16.16 61.07
C CYS A 11 18.98 15.32 61.49
N ARG A 12 17.76 15.84 61.32
CA ARG A 12 16.59 15.10 60.82
C ARG A 12 15.38 16.03 60.63
N SER A 13 14.98 16.16 59.37
CA SER A 13 13.60 16.08 58.86
C SER A 13 12.43 16.57 59.75
N GLU A 14 11.99 17.79 59.49
CA GLU A 14 10.60 18.30 59.60
C GLU A 14 10.48 19.32 58.44
N GLY A 15 9.47 19.34 57.56
CA GLY A 15 8.05 19.12 57.78
C GLY A 15 7.36 20.48 57.73
N GLN A 16 6.42 20.66 56.78
CA GLN A 16 5.37 21.69 56.71
C GLN A 16 5.77 23.07 56.12
N THR A 17 5.01 23.78 55.30
CA THR A 17 3.82 23.57 54.44
C THR A 17 3.77 24.84 53.56
N ALA A 18 3.56 24.74 52.25
CA ALA A 18 3.21 25.88 51.38
C ALA A 18 1.85 25.60 50.70
N PRO A 19 0.92 26.57 50.63
CA PRO A 19 -0.45 26.29 50.23
C PRO A 19 -0.63 26.20 48.71
N ARG A 20 -1.44 25.20 48.35
CA ARG A 20 -2.31 24.99 47.18
C ARG A 20 -2.19 25.97 45.99
N LYS A 21 -1.93 25.39 44.82
CA LYS A 21 -2.78 25.59 43.64
C LYS A 21 -3.22 24.25 43.06
N GLU A 22 -4.53 24.07 42.99
CA GLU A 22 -5.21 22.98 42.30
C GLU A 22 -4.89 23.03 40.80
N SER A 23 -4.42 21.92 40.27
CA SER A 23 -4.59 21.60 38.86
C SER A 23 -4.89 20.12 38.74
N LEU A 24 -6.17 19.85 38.53
CA LEU A 24 -6.75 18.55 38.21
C LEU A 24 -5.99 17.91 37.04
N GLY A 25 -5.66 16.64 37.23
CA GLY A 25 -4.83 15.87 36.31
C GLY A 25 -5.44 15.67 34.93
N LEU A 26 -4.58 15.80 33.92
CA LEU A 26 -4.79 15.20 32.60
C LEU A 26 -3.79 14.05 32.46
N ARG A 27 -4.30 12.84 32.33
CA ARG A 27 -3.52 11.63 31.98
C ARG A 27 -3.06 11.73 30.51
N PRO A 28 -1.92 11.15 30.14
CA PRO A 28 -1.39 11.27 28.78
C PRO A 28 -2.08 10.27 27.85
N GLY A 29 -2.85 10.78 26.90
CA GLY A 29 -3.27 10.06 25.71
C GLY A 29 -2.39 10.49 24.54
N PHE A 30 -1.53 9.60 24.06
CA PHE A 30 -0.69 9.77 22.89
C PHE A 30 -1.53 10.20 21.67
N ALA A 31 -1.21 11.36 21.12
CA ALA A 31 -1.41 11.67 19.71
C ALA A 31 -0.32 12.67 19.32
N SER A 32 0.73 12.17 18.66
CA SER A 32 1.66 13.01 17.93
C SER A 32 0.90 13.58 16.73
N GLY A 33 0.17 14.67 16.97
CA GLY A 33 -0.43 15.50 15.94
C GLY A 33 0.57 16.61 15.61
N CYS A 34 1.15 16.58 14.42
CA CYS A 34 1.80 17.78 13.89
C CYS A 34 0.69 18.82 13.63
N VAL A 35 0.63 19.83 14.50
CA VAL A 35 -0.21 21.01 14.31
C VAL A 35 0.47 21.87 13.25
N TYR A 36 -0.22 22.14 12.14
CA TYR A 36 0.12 23.26 11.28
C TYR A 36 -1.05 24.24 11.25
N SER A 37 -0.80 25.45 11.73
CA SER A 37 -1.68 26.60 11.57
C SER A 37 -1.61 27.09 10.13
N ASN A 38 -2.74 27.52 9.56
CA ASN A 38 -2.71 28.39 8.38
C ASN A 38 -2.58 29.86 8.81
N GLU A 39 -2.22 30.73 7.88
CA GLU A 39 -1.83 32.13 8.15
C GLU A 39 -2.94 33.04 8.72
N ALA A 40 -4.16 32.53 8.91
CA ALA A 40 -5.30 33.34 9.37
C ALA A 40 -5.94 32.88 10.69
N GLY A 41 -5.48 31.79 11.32
CA GLY A 41 -5.80 31.48 12.73
C GLY A 41 -7.30 31.36 13.12
N LEU A 42 -8.21 31.09 12.18
CA LEU A 42 -9.66 31.03 12.46
C LEU A 42 -10.25 29.63 12.24
N PRO A 43 -10.99 29.07 13.23
CA PRO A 43 -11.65 27.78 13.07
C PRO A 43 -12.94 27.94 12.26
N ARG A 44 -12.98 27.36 11.07
CA ARG A 44 -14.22 27.26 10.28
C ARG A 44 -14.80 25.86 10.43
N ILE A 45 -15.99 25.77 11.04
CA ILE A 45 -16.74 24.52 11.16
C ILE A 45 -17.34 24.21 9.78
N ILE A 46 -16.68 23.33 9.00
CA ILE A 46 -17.25 22.82 7.74
C ILE A 46 -18.01 21.53 8.07
N ARG A 47 -19.34 21.60 7.95
CA ARG A 47 -20.31 20.56 8.35
C ARG A 47 -20.33 19.29 7.48
N ASN A 48 -19.29 19.04 6.70
CA ASN A 48 -19.12 17.79 5.96
C ASN A 48 -17.64 17.64 5.63
N ALA A 49 -16.90 16.93 6.49
CA ALA A 49 -15.47 16.71 6.32
C ALA A 49 -15.24 15.70 5.19
N ILE A 50 -15.25 16.18 3.96
CA ILE A 50 -14.40 15.58 2.92
C ILE A 50 -12.98 15.82 3.42
N THR A 51 -12.30 14.73 3.78
CA THR A 51 -10.94 14.74 4.31
C THR A 51 -10.01 15.59 3.42
N PRO A 52 -9.24 16.53 3.98
CA PRO A 52 -8.46 17.51 3.19
C PRO A 52 -7.17 16.93 2.57
N TYR A 53 -6.94 15.63 2.72
CA TYR A 53 -5.90 14.90 2.01
C TYR A 53 -6.57 13.91 1.06
N PRO A 54 -6.54 14.14 -0.27
CA PRO A 54 -6.90 13.10 -1.21
C PRO A 54 -5.75 12.10 -1.26
N CYS A 55 -5.63 11.24 -0.24
CA CYS A 55 -4.94 9.95 -0.39
C CYS A 55 -5.62 9.13 -1.52
N ALA A 56 -6.85 9.50 -1.88
CA ALA A 56 -7.59 9.04 -3.05
C ALA A 56 -6.88 9.30 -4.40
N ALA A 57 -5.91 10.23 -4.48
CA ALA A 57 -5.22 10.55 -5.73
C ALA A 57 -3.99 9.66 -6.03
N VAL A 58 -3.56 8.80 -5.11
CA VAL A 58 -2.33 7.99 -5.28
C VAL A 58 -2.61 6.63 -5.92
N TYR A 59 -3.85 6.13 -5.82
CA TYR A 59 -4.19 4.77 -6.24
C TYR A 59 -5.07 4.73 -7.49
N ARG A 60 -4.71 3.86 -8.43
CA ARG A 60 -5.46 3.66 -9.69
C ARG A 60 -6.80 3.01 -9.41
N THR A 61 -7.82 3.44 -10.13
CA THR A 61 -9.16 2.84 -10.01
C THR A 61 -9.21 1.46 -10.66
N LEU A 62 -10.24 0.68 -10.34
CA LEU A 62 -10.37 -0.69 -10.86
C LEU A 62 -10.50 -0.74 -12.40
N GLU A 63 -11.04 0.31 -13.00
CA GLU A 63 -11.24 0.46 -14.45
C GLU A 63 -9.92 0.49 -15.25
N TYR A 64 -8.77 0.66 -14.59
CA TYR A 64 -7.45 0.49 -15.23
C TYR A 64 -7.13 -0.98 -15.58
N LEU A 65 -7.84 -1.93 -14.99
CA LEU A 65 -7.64 -3.36 -15.24
C LEU A 65 -8.26 -3.74 -16.59
N ARG A 66 -7.46 -4.38 -17.44
CA ARG A 66 -7.90 -4.82 -18.76
C ARG A 66 -8.93 -5.93 -18.60
N GLY A 67 -10.09 -5.74 -19.22
CA GLY A 67 -11.15 -6.75 -19.32
C GLY A 67 -11.97 -6.90 -18.04
N ILE A 68 -11.84 -6.00 -17.07
CA ILE A 68 -12.79 -5.93 -15.96
C ILE A 68 -14.12 -5.38 -16.47
N SER A 69 -15.24 -6.02 -16.08
CA SER A 69 -16.57 -5.51 -16.42
C SER A 69 -17.06 -4.51 -15.37
N ASP A 70 -17.98 -3.62 -15.74
CA ASP A 70 -18.64 -2.71 -14.79
C ASP A 70 -19.33 -3.48 -13.67
N ASP A 71 -19.84 -4.68 -13.98
CA ASP A 71 -20.48 -5.55 -13.00
C ASP A 71 -19.47 -6.11 -11.98
N ASP A 72 -18.30 -6.57 -12.43
CA ASP A 72 -17.21 -6.98 -11.53
C ASP A 72 -16.76 -5.80 -10.64
N VAL A 73 -16.61 -4.61 -11.22
CA VAL A 73 -16.26 -3.39 -10.48
C VAL A 73 -17.30 -3.10 -9.40
N ARG A 74 -18.60 -3.16 -9.71
CA ARG A 74 -19.68 -2.98 -8.72
C ARG A 74 -19.60 -4.04 -7.61
N ARG A 75 -19.41 -5.31 -7.97
CA ARG A 75 -19.32 -6.42 -7.01
C ARG A 75 -18.11 -6.29 -6.08
N LEU A 76 -16.96 -5.85 -6.59
CA LEU A 76 -15.76 -5.56 -5.80
C LEU A 76 -15.98 -4.35 -4.86
N ARG A 77 -16.59 -3.26 -5.37
CA ARG A 77 -16.92 -2.08 -4.56
C ARG A 77 -17.89 -2.38 -3.44
N ALA A 78 -18.86 -3.26 -3.66
CA ALA A 78 -19.76 -3.76 -2.61
C ALA A 78 -19.03 -4.52 -1.48
N ARG A 79 -17.80 -4.98 -1.73
CA ARG A 79 -16.90 -5.59 -0.73
C ARG A 79 -15.86 -4.62 -0.17
N GLY A 80 -16.02 -3.33 -0.46
CA GLY A 80 -15.12 -2.27 0.01
C GLY A 80 -13.83 -2.13 -0.79
N ILE A 81 -13.69 -2.85 -1.92
CA ILE A 81 -12.51 -2.75 -2.80
C ILE A 81 -12.77 -1.68 -3.84
N ARG A 82 -12.05 -0.55 -3.75
CA ARG A 82 -12.30 0.64 -4.59
C ARG A 82 -11.19 0.95 -5.59
N HIS A 83 -9.98 0.44 -5.37
CA HIS A 83 -8.80 0.72 -6.19
C HIS A 83 -7.88 -0.49 -6.27
N THR A 84 -6.93 -0.48 -7.21
CA THR A 84 -6.06 -1.63 -7.56
C THR A 84 -5.25 -2.13 -6.37
N ASN A 85 -4.67 -1.25 -5.55
CA ASN A 85 -3.92 -1.68 -4.36
C ASN A 85 -4.76 -2.44 -3.33
N GLN A 86 -6.02 -2.04 -3.10
CA GLN A 86 -6.92 -2.80 -2.24
C GLN A 86 -7.26 -4.17 -2.86
N LEU A 87 -7.41 -4.23 -4.18
CA LEU A 87 -7.66 -5.49 -4.85
C LEU A 87 -6.46 -6.42 -4.69
N LEU A 88 -5.25 -5.93 -5.00
CA LEU A 88 -4.00 -6.68 -4.87
C LEU A 88 -3.84 -7.29 -3.47
N HIS A 89 -4.03 -6.50 -2.41
CA HIS A 89 -3.96 -6.99 -1.03
C HIS A 89 -5.01 -8.06 -0.69
N ARG A 90 -6.12 -8.14 -1.44
CA ARG A 90 -7.20 -9.12 -1.21
C ARG A 90 -7.14 -10.30 -2.18
N THR A 91 -6.16 -10.34 -3.07
CA THR A 91 -6.03 -11.38 -4.11
C THR A 91 -4.61 -11.94 -4.24
N SER A 92 -3.64 -11.44 -3.46
CA SER A 92 -2.24 -11.90 -3.51
C SER A 92 -2.12 -13.37 -3.11
N LEU A 93 -2.90 -13.82 -2.13
CA LEU A 93 -2.94 -15.22 -1.67
C LEU A 93 -4.06 -16.00 -2.36
N GLU A 94 -3.83 -17.28 -2.64
CA GLU A 94 -4.82 -18.17 -3.26
C GLU A 94 -6.08 -18.29 -2.42
N ILE A 95 -5.92 -18.54 -1.12
CA ILE A 95 -7.04 -18.67 -0.18
C ILE A 95 -7.92 -17.41 -0.13
N ASP A 96 -7.32 -16.22 -0.30
CA ASP A 96 -8.07 -14.97 -0.30
C ASP A 96 -8.83 -14.77 -1.62
N ARG A 97 -8.26 -15.21 -2.75
CA ARG A 97 -8.99 -15.28 -4.02
C ARG A 97 -10.19 -16.20 -3.93
N GLU A 98 -10.06 -17.39 -3.34
CA GLU A 98 -11.20 -18.30 -3.15
C GLU A 98 -12.30 -17.69 -2.28
N ARG A 99 -11.93 -17.04 -1.17
CA ARG A 99 -12.87 -16.36 -0.28
C ARG A 99 -13.58 -15.20 -0.97
N LEU A 100 -12.85 -14.41 -1.76
CA LEU A 100 -13.41 -13.30 -2.51
C LEU A 100 -14.30 -13.79 -3.64
N SER A 101 -13.93 -14.88 -4.31
CA SER A 101 -14.73 -15.56 -5.33
C SER A 101 -16.09 -15.96 -4.79
N LYS A 102 -16.16 -16.65 -3.63
CA LYS A 102 -17.45 -17.02 -2.99
C LYS A 102 -18.36 -15.83 -2.69
N ARG A 103 -17.79 -14.64 -2.46
CA ARG A 103 -18.54 -13.42 -2.09
C ARG A 103 -18.95 -12.55 -3.27
N THR A 104 -18.24 -12.67 -4.38
CA THR A 104 -18.42 -11.83 -5.57
C THR A 104 -18.89 -12.63 -6.78
N GLY A 105 -18.74 -13.95 -6.80
CA GLY A 105 -18.96 -14.77 -7.99
C GLY A 105 -17.93 -14.56 -9.11
N ILE A 106 -16.84 -13.82 -8.86
CA ILE A 106 -15.72 -13.71 -9.81
C ILE A 106 -14.83 -14.94 -9.61
N THR A 107 -14.51 -15.66 -10.69
CA THR A 107 -13.73 -16.91 -10.57
C THR A 107 -12.33 -16.67 -9.97
N PRO A 108 -11.76 -17.65 -9.24
CA PRO A 108 -10.41 -17.52 -8.67
C PRO A 108 -9.35 -17.19 -9.74
N ASP A 109 -9.44 -17.82 -10.92
CA ASP A 109 -8.54 -17.56 -12.05
C ASP A 109 -8.62 -16.11 -12.52
N ARG A 110 -9.84 -15.56 -12.61
CA ARG A 110 -10.03 -14.16 -13.01
C ARG A 110 -9.50 -13.19 -11.97
N LEU A 111 -9.65 -13.52 -10.69
CA LEU A 111 -9.05 -12.75 -9.59
C LEU A 111 -7.52 -12.84 -9.61
N TYR A 112 -6.95 -13.99 -9.98
CA TYR A 112 -5.51 -14.17 -10.15
C TYR A 112 -4.96 -13.33 -11.31
N GLU A 113 -5.67 -13.29 -12.44
CA GLU A 113 -5.34 -12.39 -13.55
C GLU A 113 -5.38 -10.92 -13.12
N PHE A 114 -6.40 -10.50 -12.37
CA PHE A 114 -6.46 -9.13 -11.85
C PHE A 114 -5.34 -8.84 -10.85
N ALA A 115 -4.97 -9.79 -10.00
CA ALA A 115 -3.85 -9.65 -9.06
C ALA A 115 -2.53 -9.40 -9.82
N ASN A 116 -2.25 -10.19 -10.85
CA ASN A 116 -1.08 -10.02 -11.71
C ASN A 116 -1.08 -8.69 -12.49
N GLN A 117 -2.25 -8.25 -12.95
CA GLN A 117 -2.37 -6.93 -13.56
C GLN A 117 -2.12 -5.80 -12.56
N CYS A 118 -2.57 -5.95 -11.30
CA CYS A 118 -2.32 -4.98 -10.24
C CYS A 118 -0.84 -4.93 -9.88
N THR A 119 -0.14 -6.07 -9.74
CA THR A 119 1.30 -6.05 -9.45
C THR A 119 2.10 -5.36 -10.54
N LEU A 120 1.82 -5.63 -11.81
CA LEU A 120 2.51 -4.96 -12.92
C LEU A 120 2.30 -3.43 -12.93
N LEU A 121 1.21 -2.92 -12.36
CA LEU A 121 0.96 -1.47 -12.21
C LEU A 121 1.82 -0.80 -11.13
N GLU A 122 2.47 -1.59 -10.28
CA GLU A 122 3.39 -1.11 -9.23
C GLU A 122 4.85 -1.01 -9.73
N VAL A 123 5.15 -1.50 -10.93
CA VAL A 123 6.49 -1.34 -11.54
C VAL A 123 6.67 0.11 -11.98
N SER A 124 7.61 0.79 -11.35
CA SER A 124 7.86 2.21 -11.57
C SER A 124 8.40 2.47 -12.98
N GLY A 125 7.84 3.49 -13.64
CA GLY A 125 8.25 3.89 -14.99
C GLY A 125 7.73 3.01 -16.13
N MET A 126 7.00 1.91 -15.83
CA MET A 126 6.54 0.97 -16.85
C MET A 126 5.13 1.28 -17.40
N ASP A 127 4.37 2.15 -16.73
CA ASP A 127 2.95 2.41 -16.98
C ASP A 127 2.58 2.64 -18.44
N ARG A 128 3.37 3.48 -19.13
CA ARG A 128 3.16 3.83 -20.53
C ARG A 128 3.29 2.61 -21.46
N PHE A 129 4.12 1.65 -21.07
CA PHE A 129 4.50 0.49 -21.87
C PHE A 129 3.69 -0.77 -21.51
N LEU A 130 2.94 -0.76 -20.40
CA LEU A 130 2.10 -1.88 -19.97
C LEU A 130 1.19 -2.46 -21.06
N PRO A 131 0.49 -1.66 -21.90
CA PRO A 131 -0.35 -2.21 -22.96
C PRO A 131 0.46 -3.04 -23.97
N VAL A 132 1.68 -2.62 -24.29
CA VAL A 132 2.58 -3.29 -25.24
C VAL A 132 3.20 -4.53 -24.61
N ILE A 133 3.71 -4.42 -23.38
CA ILE A 133 4.26 -5.54 -22.61
C ILE A 133 3.25 -6.69 -22.52
N ARG A 134 1.98 -6.37 -22.24
CA ARG A 134 0.90 -7.37 -22.22
C ARG A 134 0.60 -7.95 -23.60
N ARG A 135 0.70 -7.17 -24.69
CA ARG A 135 0.56 -7.69 -26.06
C ARG A 135 1.69 -8.65 -26.44
N LEU A 136 2.88 -8.48 -25.85
CA LEU A 136 4.00 -9.42 -25.96
C LEU A 136 3.80 -10.68 -25.09
N GLY A 137 2.65 -10.83 -24.43
CA GLY A 137 2.32 -12.00 -23.59
C GLY A 137 2.83 -11.91 -22.15
N ILE A 138 3.49 -10.81 -21.78
CA ILE A 138 4.03 -10.62 -20.43
C ILE A 138 2.91 -10.07 -19.53
N ASN A 139 2.25 -10.97 -18.81
CA ASN A 139 1.07 -10.66 -18.01
C ASN A 139 1.26 -10.85 -16.49
N SER A 140 2.44 -11.26 -16.03
CA SER A 140 2.77 -11.45 -14.61
C SER A 140 4.19 -11.00 -14.28
N MET A 141 4.48 -10.80 -12.98
CA MET A 141 5.83 -10.50 -12.50
C MET A 141 6.84 -11.58 -12.85
N LYS A 142 6.46 -12.86 -12.70
CA LYS A 142 7.27 -14.00 -13.10
C LYS A 142 7.60 -13.99 -14.60
N ALA A 143 6.62 -13.70 -15.46
CA ALA A 143 6.83 -13.62 -16.90
C ALA A 143 7.78 -12.47 -17.27
N LEU A 144 7.68 -11.32 -16.58
CA LEU A 144 8.56 -10.18 -16.77
C LEU A 144 9.98 -10.48 -16.30
N ARG A 145 10.12 -11.12 -15.12
CA ARG A 145 11.43 -11.53 -14.57
C ARG A 145 12.17 -12.50 -15.49
N ALA A 146 11.44 -13.37 -16.18
CA ALA A 146 12.01 -14.38 -17.07
C ALA A 146 12.54 -13.80 -18.40
N GLN A 147 12.33 -12.51 -18.69
CA GLN A 147 12.77 -11.91 -19.94
C GLN A 147 14.28 -11.64 -19.95
N ASP A 148 14.91 -11.79 -21.12
CA ASP A 148 16.21 -11.20 -21.37
C ASP A 148 16.05 -9.69 -21.65
N PRO A 149 16.76 -8.79 -20.93
CA PRO A 149 16.59 -7.34 -21.09
C PRO A 149 16.86 -6.85 -22.52
N LYS A 150 17.85 -7.44 -23.22
CA LYS A 150 18.23 -7.00 -24.57
C LYS A 150 17.17 -7.38 -25.58
N GLN A 151 16.67 -8.61 -25.51
CA GLN A 151 15.58 -9.09 -26.35
C GLN A 151 14.29 -8.32 -26.09
N LEU A 152 13.94 -8.09 -24.83
CA LEU A 152 12.74 -7.32 -24.48
C LEU A 152 12.82 -5.88 -25.00
N HIS A 153 13.96 -5.21 -24.83
CA HIS A 153 14.18 -3.86 -25.36
C HIS A 153 14.03 -3.83 -26.89
N ALA A 154 14.62 -4.78 -27.62
CA ALA A 154 14.47 -4.88 -29.07
C ALA A 154 13.01 -5.11 -29.49
N ASN A 155 12.30 -6.00 -28.81
CA ASN A 155 10.88 -6.28 -29.08
C ASN A 155 10.00 -5.05 -28.82
N LEU A 156 10.29 -4.29 -27.76
CA LEU A 156 9.60 -3.04 -27.47
C LEU A 156 9.89 -1.99 -28.55
N ALA A 157 11.16 -1.79 -28.93
CA ALA A 157 11.52 -0.86 -29.98
C ALA A 157 10.85 -1.20 -31.33
N ASN A 158 10.74 -2.48 -31.67
CA ASN A 158 10.01 -2.93 -32.85
C ASN A 158 8.50 -2.67 -32.76
N ALA A 159 7.90 -2.81 -31.57
CA ALA A 159 6.48 -2.64 -31.37
C ALA A 159 6.02 -1.17 -31.30
N VAL A 160 6.83 -0.27 -30.73
CA VAL A 160 6.47 1.16 -30.55
C VAL A 160 7.22 2.12 -31.48
N GLY A 161 8.26 1.66 -32.17
CA GLY A 161 9.18 2.48 -32.95
C GLY A 161 10.25 3.14 -32.09
N LEU A 162 11.42 3.41 -32.68
CA LEU A 162 12.63 3.87 -31.97
C LEU A 162 12.41 5.16 -31.15
N ALA A 163 11.65 6.13 -31.66
CA ALA A 163 11.41 7.41 -30.98
C ALA A 163 10.47 7.28 -29.75
N GLY A 164 9.71 6.19 -29.66
CA GLY A 164 8.79 5.92 -28.57
C GLY A 164 9.26 4.84 -27.60
N ALA A 165 10.38 4.18 -27.90
CA ALA A 165 10.89 3.05 -27.12
C ALA A 165 11.42 3.50 -25.75
N PRO A 166 11.30 2.65 -24.70
CA PRO A 166 12.02 2.89 -23.45
C PRO A 166 13.52 2.76 -23.69
N SER A 167 14.33 3.35 -22.81
CA SER A 167 15.77 3.08 -22.84
C SER A 167 16.06 1.64 -22.40
N PHE A 168 17.23 1.14 -22.76
CA PHE A 168 17.69 -0.17 -22.29
C PHE A 168 17.74 -0.24 -20.75
N SER A 169 18.22 0.83 -20.10
CA SER A 169 18.29 0.91 -18.65
C SER A 169 16.92 0.95 -17.97
N ASP A 170 15.88 1.51 -18.62
CA ASP A 170 14.51 1.41 -18.10
C ASP A 170 14.04 -0.04 -18.06
N VAL A 171 14.34 -0.81 -19.11
CA VAL A 171 13.97 -2.24 -19.18
C VAL A 171 14.71 -3.06 -18.13
N GLU A 172 16.01 -2.82 -17.95
CA GLU A 172 16.78 -3.44 -16.86
C GLU A 172 16.20 -3.08 -15.49
N TYR A 173 15.81 -1.82 -15.30
CA TYR A 173 15.21 -1.36 -14.07
C TYR A 173 13.88 -2.08 -13.79
N TRP A 174 12.97 -2.18 -14.76
CA TRP A 174 11.70 -2.90 -14.59
C TRP A 174 11.90 -4.36 -14.19
N ILE A 175 12.82 -5.07 -14.87
CA ILE A 175 13.14 -6.47 -14.55
C ILE A 175 13.71 -6.58 -13.13
N SER A 176 14.61 -5.66 -12.73
CA SER A 176 15.20 -5.66 -11.39
C SER A 176 14.16 -5.50 -10.27
N GLN A 177 13.08 -4.74 -10.51
CA GLN A 177 12.03 -4.54 -9.52
C GLN A 177 11.18 -5.80 -9.27
N THR A 178 11.12 -6.72 -10.23
CA THR A 178 10.25 -7.90 -10.13
C THR A 178 10.57 -8.76 -8.91
N THR A 179 11.84 -8.86 -8.51
CA THR A 179 12.26 -9.66 -7.34
C THR A 179 11.63 -9.17 -6.04
N ALA A 180 11.43 -7.85 -5.90
CA ALA A 180 10.86 -7.25 -4.71
C ALA A 180 9.31 -7.21 -4.72
N LEU A 181 8.69 -7.25 -5.91
CA LEU A 181 7.25 -7.00 -6.09
C LEU A 181 6.42 -8.26 -6.39
N ASP A 182 7.05 -9.40 -6.60
CA ASP A 182 6.37 -10.66 -6.91
C ASP A 182 5.80 -11.32 -5.65
N ILE A 183 4.65 -10.77 -5.23
CA ILE A 183 3.94 -11.16 -4.01
C ILE A 183 2.71 -12.03 -4.28
N VAL A 184 2.38 -12.30 -5.54
CA VAL A 184 1.17 -13.05 -5.91
C VAL A 184 1.50 -14.53 -5.92
N GLU A 185 0.85 -15.26 -5.02
CA GLU A 185 0.92 -16.71 -4.93
C GLU A 185 0.31 -17.36 -6.18
N GLU A 186 1.07 -18.24 -6.83
CA GLU A 186 0.58 -19.04 -7.94
C GLU A 186 -0.50 -20.01 -7.45
N PRO A 187 -1.58 -20.21 -8.22
CA PRO A 187 -2.58 -21.20 -7.85
C PRO A 187 -1.96 -22.60 -7.85
N GLU A 188 -2.27 -23.39 -6.83
CA GLU A 188 -1.91 -24.80 -6.81
C GLU A 188 -2.52 -25.50 -8.04
N PRO A 189 -1.75 -26.35 -8.73
CA PRO A 189 -2.30 -27.11 -9.84
C PRO A 189 -3.49 -27.92 -9.33
N THR A 190 -4.63 -27.83 -10.01
CA THR A 190 -5.83 -28.58 -9.64
C THR A 190 -5.47 -30.06 -9.62
N ARG A 191 -5.24 -30.59 -8.42
CA ARG A 191 -4.86 -31.99 -8.25
C ARG A 191 -6.08 -32.80 -8.65
N ALA A 192 -6.05 -33.38 -9.85
CA ALA A 192 -7.05 -34.33 -10.28
C ALA A 192 -7.04 -35.44 -9.24
N LEU A 193 -8.05 -35.44 -8.36
CA LEU A 193 -8.25 -36.54 -7.44
C LEU A 193 -8.48 -37.77 -8.31
N GLN A 194 -7.51 -38.69 -8.29
CA GLN A 194 -7.68 -39.98 -8.94
C GLN A 194 -8.85 -40.65 -8.24
N VAL A 195 -9.98 -40.72 -8.94
CA VAL A 195 -11.09 -41.57 -8.52
C VAL A 195 -10.56 -42.99 -8.64
N ILE A 196 -10.24 -43.59 -7.49
CA ILE A 196 -9.92 -45.00 -7.42
C ILE A 196 -11.28 -45.69 -7.51
N ASP A 197 -11.58 -46.25 -8.67
CA ASP A 197 -12.77 -47.06 -8.95
C ASP A 197 -12.78 -48.37 -8.13
#